data_AF-A0A2D9CDQ1-F1
#
_entry.id   AF-A0A2D9CDQ1-F1
#
_cell.length_a   1.000
_cell.length_b   1.000
_cell.length_c   1.000
_cell.angle_alpha   90.00
_cell.angle_beta   90.00
_cell.angle_gamma   90.00
#
_symmetry.space_group_name_H-M   'P 1'
#
loop_
_entity.id
_entity.type
_entity.pdbx_description
1 polymer ?
#
loop_
_entity_poly.entity_id
_entity_poly.type
_entity_poly.pdbx_seq_one_letter_code
_entity_poly.pdbx_strand_id
1 'polypeptide(L)'
;MSEVKELTQKITEEQLKTVQDQQGKLQEALRTIGVLDVQKQNVHGQISLLSKEIEDTKKELEEEYGQVNINLQDGTYEEIVEEDEK
;
A
#
# COMPACT_ATOMS: atom_id res chain seq x y z
N MET A 1 -59.23 3.21 21.88
CA MET A 1 -57.85 2.85 22.23
C MET A 1 -57.90 1.54 22.99
N SER A 2 -57.31 0.46 22.49
CA SER A 2 -56.73 -0.66 23.25
C SER A 2 -56.20 -1.70 22.26
N GLU A 3 -54.88 -1.75 22.16
CA GLU A 3 -54.09 -2.96 21.92
C GLU A 3 -54.25 -3.66 20.57
N VAL A 4 -53.83 -2.97 19.50
CA VAL A 4 -53.10 -3.70 18.44
C VAL A 4 -51.76 -4.09 19.06
N LYS A 5 -51.74 -5.26 19.70
CA LYS A 5 -50.51 -5.91 20.16
C LYS A 5 -49.65 -6.08 18.90
N GLU A 6 -48.65 -5.24 18.71
CA GLU A 6 -47.61 -5.43 17.70
C GLU A 6 -47.10 -6.87 17.86
N LEU A 7 -47.53 -7.77 16.99
CA LEU A 7 -46.96 -9.09 16.86
C LEU A 7 -45.56 -8.88 16.27
N THR A 8 -44.59 -8.61 17.14
CA THR A 8 -43.18 -8.54 16.76
C THR A 8 -42.77 -9.93 16.30
N GLN A 9 -42.76 -10.16 15.00
CA GLN A 9 -42.21 -11.39 14.45
C GLN A 9 -40.71 -11.41 14.75
N LYS A 10 -40.24 -12.43 15.46
CA LYS A 10 -38.84 -12.59 15.87
C LYS A 10 -38.26 -13.85 15.24
N ILE A 11 -37.02 -13.75 14.76
CA ILE A 11 -36.21 -14.90 14.37
C ILE A 11 -35.84 -15.74 15.60
N THR A 12 -35.39 -16.98 15.39
CA THR A 12 -34.94 -17.82 16.52
C THR A 12 -33.66 -17.26 17.14
N GLU A 13 -33.39 -17.61 18.40
CA GLU A 13 -32.15 -17.20 19.08
C GLU A 13 -30.90 -17.70 18.36
N GLU A 14 -30.95 -18.90 17.79
CA GLU A 14 -29.85 -19.48 17.02
C GLU A 14 -29.59 -18.70 15.71
N GLN A 15 -30.66 -18.31 15.00
CA GLN A 15 -30.57 -17.46 13.82
C GLN A 15 -30.02 -16.09 14.18
N LEU A 16 -30.50 -15.50 15.28
CA LEU A 16 -30.00 -14.21 15.78
C LEU A 16 -28.51 -14.28 16.10
N LYS A 17 -28.06 -15.32 16.82
CA LYS A 17 -26.65 -15.52 17.16
C LYS A 17 -25.79 -15.67 15.91
N THR A 18 -26.26 -16.45 14.93
CA THR A 18 -25.58 -16.63 13.64
C THR A 18 -25.40 -15.30 12.92
N VAL A 19 -26.45 -14.46 12.84
CA VAL A 19 -26.39 -13.14 12.21
C VAL A 19 -25.45 -12.19 12.96
N GLN A 20 -25.46 -12.23 14.29
CA GLN A 20 -24.56 -11.42 15.13
C GLN A 20 -23.09 -11.81 14.90
N ASP A 21 -22.77 -13.11 14.88
CA ASP A 21 -21.42 -13.62 14.64
C ASP A 21 -20.94 -13.25 13.23
N GLN A 22 -21.82 -13.38 12.23
CA GLN A 22 -21.52 -12.96 10.85
C GLN A 22 -21.23 -11.46 10.78
N GLN A 23 -22.01 -10.61 11.45
CA GLN A 23 -21.74 -9.17 11.49
C GLN A 23 -20.45 -8.83 12.23
N GLY A 24 -20.14 -9.54 13.32
CA GLY A 24 -18.86 -9.38 14.01
C GLY A 24 -17.67 -9.63 13.09
N LYS A 25 -17.71 -10.76 12.36
CA LYS A 25 -16.68 -11.13 11.38
C LYS A 25 -16.57 -10.13 10.24
N LEU A 26 -17.70 -9.67 9.69
CA LEU A 26 -17.70 -8.66 8.64
C LEU A 26 -17.04 -7.36 9.12
N GLN A 27 -17.40 -6.88 10.30
CA GLN A 27 -16.80 -5.66 10.86
C GLN A 27 -15.29 -5.82 11.11
N GLU A 28 -14.84 -7.00 11.54
CA GLU A 28 -13.41 -7.29 11.71
C GLU A 28 -12.66 -7.25 10.38
N ALA A 29 -13.23 -7.88 9.34
CA ALA A 29 -12.67 -7.85 7.99
C ALA A 29 -12.58 -6.41 7.45
N LEU A 30 -13.64 -5.61 7.64
CA LEU A 30 -13.68 -4.21 7.22
C LEU A 30 -12.65 -3.33 7.96
N ARG A 31 -12.43 -3.57 9.26
CA ARG A 31 -11.36 -2.88 10.01
C ARG A 31 -9.98 -3.28 9.48
N THR A 32 -9.79 -4.57 9.22
CA THR A 32 -8.51 -5.11 8.74
C THR A 32 -8.14 -4.54 7.38
N ILE A 33 -9.08 -4.51 6.42
CA ILE A 33 -8.82 -3.90 5.10
C ILE A 33 -8.50 -2.41 5.22
N GLY A 34 -9.19 -1.66 6.09
CA GLY A 34 -8.88 -0.25 6.32
C GLY A 34 -7.46 -0.01 6.84
N VAL A 35 -6.97 -0.87 7.74
CA VAL A 35 -5.57 -0.81 8.21
C VAL A 35 -4.60 -1.14 7.08
N LEU A 36 -4.88 -2.19 6.30
CA LEU A 36 -4.04 -2.60 5.18
C LEU A 36 -3.97 -1.52 4.09
N ASP A 37 -5.06 -0.81 3.83
CA ASP A 37 -5.09 0.29 2.86
C ASP A 37 -4.17 1.43 3.29
N VAL A 38 -4.20 1.83 4.57
CA VAL A 38 -3.28 2.84 5.10
C VAL A 38 -1.83 2.36 5.02
N GLN A 39 -1.57 1.11 5.40
CA GLN A 39 -0.22 0.53 5.31
C GLN A 39 0.29 0.52 3.87
N LYS A 40 -0.55 0.14 2.90
CA LYS A 40 -0.22 0.17 1.48
C LYS A 40 0.15 1.58 1.01
N GLN A 41 -0.64 2.59 1.39
CA GLN A 41 -0.35 3.99 1.03
C GLN A 41 0.97 4.48 1.64
N ASN A 42 1.27 4.09 2.89
CA ASN A 42 2.54 4.42 3.51
C ASN A 42 3.73 3.83 2.74
N VAL A 43 3.63 2.57 2.28
CA VAL A 43 4.67 1.94 1.45
C VAL A 43 4.83 2.66 0.11
N HIS A 44 3.73 3.06 -0.55
CA HIS A 44 3.82 3.88 -1.77
C HIS A 44 4.52 5.23 -1.52
N GLY A 45 4.27 5.86 -0.37
CA GLY A 45 4.97 7.08 0.05
C GLY A 45 6.47 6.85 0.22
N GLN A 46 6.87 5.77 0.89
CA GLN A 46 8.28 5.38 1.06
C GLN A 46 8.97 5.14 -0.28
N ILE A 47 8.31 4.44 -1.20
CA ILE A 47 8.83 4.20 -2.55
C ILE A 47 9.06 5.53 -3.27
N SER A 48 8.08 6.43 -3.22
CA SER A 48 8.19 7.75 -3.88
C SER A 48 9.36 8.58 -3.33
N LEU A 49 9.55 8.57 -2.01
CA LEU A 49 10.68 9.26 -1.36
C LEU A 49 12.02 8.64 -1.79
N LEU A 50 12.14 7.31 -1.73
CA LEU A 50 13.35 6.61 -2.13
C LEU A 50 13.67 6.83 -3.62
N SER A 51 12.66 6.83 -4.50
CA SER A 51 12.86 7.14 -5.92
C SER A 51 13.42 8.55 -6.12
N LYS A 52 13.00 9.53 -5.31
CA LYS A 52 13.54 10.88 -5.36
C LYS A 52 14.99 10.91 -4.85
N GLU A 53 15.29 10.25 -3.73
CA GLU A 53 16.65 10.16 -3.19
C GLU A 53 17.62 9.51 -4.19
N ILE A 54 17.18 8.46 -4.89
CA ILE A 54 17.95 7.83 -5.96
C ILE A 54 18.23 8.81 -7.10
N GLU A 55 17.22 9.58 -7.53
CA GLU A 55 17.38 10.56 -8.60
C GLU A 55 18.31 11.72 -8.20
N ASP A 56 18.20 12.20 -6.97
CA ASP A 56 19.08 13.24 -6.44
C ASP A 56 20.53 12.71 -6.37
N THR A 57 20.74 11.47 -5.91
CA THR A 57 22.06 10.81 -5.91
C THR A 57 22.63 10.64 -7.32
N LYS A 58 21.79 10.27 -8.30
CA LYS A 58 22.23 10.16 -9.70
C LYS A 58 22.74 11.49 -10.25
N LYS A 59 22.02 12.58 -9.98
CA LYS A 59 22.44 13.92 -10.41
C LYS A 59 23.77 14.32 -9.78
N GLU A 60 23.94 14.07 -8.48
CA GLU A 60 25.22 14.33 -7.80
C GLU A 60 26.38 13.57 -8.47
N LEU A 61 26.16 12.31 -8.83
CA LEU A 61 27.18 11.47 -9.49
C LEU A 61 27.44 11.90 -10.95
N GLU A 62 26.40 12.28 -11.70
CA GLU A 62 26.55 12.83 -13.06
C GLU A 62 27.30 14.17 -13.07
N GLU A 63 27.08 15.02 -12.06
CA GLU A 63 27.83 16.27 -11.90
C GLU A 63 29.32 16.03 -11.57
N GLU A 64 29.63 15.00 -10.79
CA GLU A 64 31.00 14.70 -10.34
C GLU A 64 31.81 13.89 -11.38
N TYR A 65 31.18 12.91 -12.03
CA TYR A 65 31.87 11.94 -12.89
C TYR A 65 31.43 11.99 -14.37
N GLY A 66 30.43 12.79 -14.72
CA GLY A 66 29.82 12.78 -16.05
C GLY A 66 28.92 11.55 -16.26
N GLN A 67 28.64 11.23 -17.52
CA GLN A 67 27.80 10.07 -17.85
C GLN A 67 28.59 8.78 -17.58
N VAL A 68 28.34 8.14 -16.44
CA VAL A 68 29.05 6.93 -16.01
C VAL A 68 28.08 5.80 -15.66
N ASN A 69 28.48 4.58 -15.97
CA ASN A 69 27.78 3.37 -15.55
C ASN A 69 28.41 2.85 -14.25
N ILE A 70 27.62 2.73 -13.18
CA ILE A 70 28.11 2.35 -11.85
C ILE A 70 27.67 0.92 -11.53
N ASN A 71 28.63 0.08 -11.17
CA ASN A 71 28.37 -1.25 -10.65
C ASN A 71 27.93 -1.18 -9.18
N LEU A 72 26.69 -1.59 -8.91
CA LEU A 72 26.10 -1.56 -7.57
C LEU A 72 26.71 -2.57 -6.58
N GLN A 73 27.54 -3.53 -7.03
CA GLN A 73 28.13 -4.56 -6.18
C GLN A 73 29.48 -4.15 -5.59
N ASP A 74 30.32 -3.49 -6.37
CA ASP A 74 31.69 -3.11 -5.99
C ASP A 74 31.97 -1.60 -6.07
N GLY A 75 31.02 -0.82 -6.59
CA GLY A 75 31.13 0.63 -6.74
C GLY A 75 32.07 1.07 -7.86
N THR A 76 32.53 0.16 -8.71
CA THR A 76 33.34 0.53 -9.89
C THR A 76 32.48 1.31 -10.89
N TYR A 77 33.06 2.31 -11.55
CA TYR A 77 32.38 3.10 -12.58
C TYR A 77 33.15 3.06 -13.90
N GLU A 78 32.41 3.02 -15.00
CA GLU A 78 32.93 3.09 -16.36
C GLU A 78 32.31 4.30 -17.07
N GLU A 79 33.11 5.09 -17.79
CA GLU A 79 32.57 6.17 -18.62
C GLU A 79 31.67 5.60 -19.72
N ILE A 80 30.49 6.19 -19.87
CA ILE A 80 29.60 5.91 -20.99
C ILE A 80 30.14 6.73 -22.16
N VAL A 81 30.94 6.08 -23.01
CA VAL A 81 31.31 6.66 -24.30
C VAL A 81 30.08 6.56 -25.20
N GLU A 82 29.44 7.68 -25.52
CA GLU A 82 28.49 7.72 -26.63
C GLU A 82 29.28 7.36 -27.90
N GLU A 83 29.23 6.10 -28.33
CA GLU A 83 29.57 5.76 -29.70
C GLU A 83 28.54 6.46 -30.59
N ASP A 84 28.94 7.61 -31.16
CA ASP A 84 28.26 8.27 -32.27
C ASP A 84 27.74 7.20 -33.25
N GLU A 85 26.41 6.98 -33.27
CA GLU A 85 25.76 6.26 -34.36
C GLU A 85 26.04 7.02 -35.66
N LYS A 86 27.08 6.59 -36.38
CA LYS A 86 27.40 7.00 -37.75
C LYS A 86 26.86 6.02 -38.77
#